data_AF-A0A286UTL4-F1
#
_entry.id   AF-A0A286UTL4-F1
#
_cell.length_a   1.000
_cell.length_b   1.000
_cell.length_c   1.000
_cell.angle_alpha   90.00
_cell.angle_beta   90.00
_cell.angle_gamma   90.00
#
_symmetry.space_group_name_H-M   'P 1'
#
loop_
_entity.id
_entity.type
_entity.pdbx_description
1 polymer ?
#
loop_
_entity_poly.entity_id
_entity_poly.type
_entity_poly.pdbx_seq_one_letter_code
_entity_poly.pdbx_strand_id
1 'polypeptide(L)'
;MGNNSSKMSDLFYPDNPNRRARASQLRDDVVSYCNEFKDVRRHRDEVLKELGPRLGKFLKKYGYNSPEELDKMVKDTLKGPALSEYLQVSKEVDKDDVLVSTIFQITSFISIGSGIFFGGLVLLGVMTGGAALAAIGAVGGIIAIFGVFVALFEVFEGERERTNMRKCINDLSVERVKARAALEGMKAISNWVEKIKMWLDEPLISENEEIMKKLIEGDFRKDFEKSKKYWVLQYLRRIDAERRAWMNEDPVITASSEDSSFSNFIGPNNKDYDSVFTPKTVDASSLATLDMNVTNFVDTINSPGSALTSKIKVEYIDDKSSGSLELTFLSSDETSCMALDQNDDKWIIAYEWGVDNNIDSEKTQLESLKFMLKNLTNGMVIDNCKLKLLSHTIS
;
A
#
# COMPACT_ATOMS: atom_id res chain seq x y z
N MET A 1 -31.81 -0.95 -8.50
CA MET A 1 -32.84 -1.34 -7.52
C MET A 1 -33.03 -2.84 -7.64
N GLY A 2 -32.35 -3.63 -6.81
CA GLY A 2 -32.47 -5.09 -6.81
C GLY A 2 -33.75 -5.52 -6.09
N ASN A 3 -34.44 -6.51 -6.64
CA ASN A 3 -35.55 -7.19 -5.95
C ASN A 3 -35.01 -7.80 -4.65
N ASN A 4 -35.32 -7.17 -3.51
CA ASN A 4 -35.12 -7.74 -2.19
C ASN A 4 -36.16 -8.84 -1.97
N SER A 5 -36.04 -9.96 -2.68
CA SER A 5 -36.78 -11.16 -2.33
C SER A 5 -36.20 -11.69 -1.02
N SER A 6 -36.89 -11.41 0.09
CA SER A 6 -36.59 -12.01 1.38
C SER A 6 -36.58 -13.53 1.23
N LYS A 7 -35.48 -14.17 1.59
CA LYS A 7 -35.35 -15.63 1.59
C LYS A 7 -35.83 -16.17 2.92
N MET A 8 -36.33 -17.40 2.94
CA MET A 8 -36.70 -18.08 4.19
C MET A 8 -35.50 -18.20 5.16
N SER A 9 -34.27 -18.31 4.63
CA SER A 9 -33.03 -18.30 5.42
C SER A 9 -32.79 -16.99 6.17
N ASP A 10 -33.31 -15.86 5.68
CA ASP A 10 -33.13 -14.55 6.32
C ASP A 10 -33.85 -14.48 7.68
N LEU A 11 -34.86 -15.34 7.92
CA LEU A 11 -35.50 -15.45 9.24
C LEU A 11 -34.51 -15.96 10.30
N PHE A 12 -33.62 -16.88 9.91
CA PHE A 12 -32.62 -17.48 10.80
C PHE A 12 -31.29 -16.70 10.79
N TYR A 13 -31.02 -15.95 9.72
CA TYR A 13 -29.81 -15.16 9.52
C TYR A 13 -30.18 -13.73 9.09
N PRO A 14 -30.70 -12.88 10.00
CA PRO A 14 -31.30 -11.59 9.65
C PRO A 14 -30.32 -10.57 9.04
N ASP A 15 -29.02 -10.77 9.21
CA ASP A 15 -27.97 -9.93 8.63
C ASP A 15 -27.57 -10.34 7.20
N ASN A 16 -27.99 -11.51 6.70
CA ASN A 16 -27.62 -11.96 5.35
C ASN A 16 -28.07 -11.01 4.22
N PRO A 17 -29.23 -10.33 4.30
CA PRO A 17 -29.58 -9.27 3.36
C PRO A 17 -28.55 -8.12 3.35
N ASN A 18 -28.09 -7.68 4.53
CA ASN A 18 -27.09 -6.62 4.65
C ASN A 18 -25.74 -7.05 4.07
N ARG A 19 -25.32 -8.29 4.35
CA ARG A 19 -24.10 -8.87 3.77
C ARG A 19 -24.15 -8.93 2.24
N ARG A 20 -25.27 -9.40 1.67
CA ARG A 20 -25.48 -9.45 0.22
C ARG A 20 -25.43 -8.05 -0.40
N ALA A 21 -26.08 -7.07 0.23
CA ALA A 21 -26.04 -5.68 -0.22
C ALA A 21 -24.62 -5.11 -0.18
N ARG A 22 -23.87 -5.31 0.92
CA ARG A 22 -22.49 -4.84 1.06
C ARG A 22 -21.55 -5.51 0.04
N ALA A 23 -21.66 -6.82 -0.12
CA ALA A 23 -20.90 -7.58 -1.10
C ALA A 23 -21.13 -7.07 -2.53
N SER A 24 -22.40 -6.83 -2.92
CA SER A 24 -22.73 -6.25 -4.22
C SER A 24 -22.16 -4.83 -4.37
N GLN A 25 -22.29 -3.99 -3.34
CA GLN A 25 -21.76 -2.63 -3.36
C GLN A 25 -20.24 -2.62 -3.57
N LEU A 26 -19.51 -3.43 -2.81
CA LEU A 26 -18.05 -3.53 -2.93
C LEU A 26 -17.64 -4.00 -4.34
N ARG A 27 -18.34 -4.99 -4.90
CA ARG A 27 -18.14 -5.47 -6.27
C ARG A 27 -18.34 -4.35 -7.28
N ASP A 28 -19.45 -3.62 -7.16
CA ASP A 28 -19.81 -2.56 -8.11
C ASP A 28 -18.80 -1.40 -8.05
N ASP A 29 -18.31 -1.05 -6.85
CA ASP A 29 -17.24 -0.06 -6.69
C ASP A 29 -15.94 -0.52 -7.36
N VAL A 30 -15.53 -1.78 -7.15
CA VAL A 30 -14.34 -2.36 -7.78
C VAL A 30 -14.46 -2.33 -9.31
N VAL A 31 -15.58 -2.80 -9.86
CA VAL A 31 -15.85 -2.77 -11.32
C VAL A 31 -15.81 -1.35 -11.85
N SER A 32 -16.43 -0.40 -11.15
CA SER A 32 -16.42 1.01 -11.52
C SER A 32 -15.00 1.56 -11.61
N TYR A 33 -14.15 1.31 -10.60
CA TYR A 33 -12.76 1.78 -10.61
C TYR A 33 -11.93 1.14 -11.71
N CYS A 34 -12.14 -0.15 -12.00
CA CYS A 34 -11.45 -0.82 -13.10
C CYS A 34 -11.85 -0.27 -14.48
N ASN A 35 -13.14 0.07 -14.67
CA ASN A 35 -13.59 0.69 -15.92
C ASN A 35 -13.02 2.11 -16.07
N GLU A 36 -13.09 2.92 -15.01
CA GLU A 36 -12.52 4.26 -15.01
C GLU A 36 -11.00 4.23 -15.26
N PHE A 37 -10.29 3.24 -14.70
CA PHE A 37 -8.86 3.06 -14.96
C PHE A 37 -8.58 2.81 -16.45
N LYS A 38 -9.38 1.95 -17.10
CA LYS A 38 -9.23 1.67 -18.55
C LYS A 38 -9.47 2.93 -19.38
N ASP A 39 -10.44 3.75 -18.98
CA ASP A 39 -10.76 5.00 -19.68
C ASP A 39 -9.62 6.02 -19.55
N VAL A 40 -9.13 6.25 -18.33
CA VAL A 40 -8.00 7.15 -18.07
C VAL A 40 -6.74 6.66 -18.79
N ARG A 41 -6.50 5.34 -18.79
CA ARG A 41 -5.37 4.75 -19.52
C ARG A 41 -5.48 4.98 -21.03
N ARG A 42 -6.65 4.75 -21.62
CA ARG A 42 -6.86 4.94 -23.06
C ARG A 42 -6.57 6.38 -23.47
N HIS A 43 -7.07 7.33 -22.69
CA HIS A 43 -6.81 8.75 -22.87
C HIS A 43 -5.30 9.06 -22.78
N ARG A 44 -4.62 8.57 -21.74
CA ARG A 44 -3.16 8.68 -21.61
C ARG A 44 -2.43 8.14 -22.84
N ASP A 45 -2.82 6.95 -23.33
CA ASP A 45 -2.18 6.30 -24.48
C ASP A 45 -2.39 7.09 -25.77
N GLU A 46 -3.56 7.72 -25.95
CA GLU A 46 -3.85 8.64 -27.05
C GLU A 46 -2.95 9.89 -26.99
N VAL A 47 -2.81 10.51 -25.81
CA VAL A 47 -1.94 11.68 -25.62
C VAL A 47 -0.47 11.32 -25.86
N LEU A 48 -0.01 10.14 -25.42
CA LEU A 48 1.37 9.68 -25.64
C LEU A 48 1.71 9.47 -27.11
N LYS A 49 0.75 8.94 -27.89
CA LYS A 49 0.91 8.79 -29.33
C LYS A 49 1.15 10.13 -30.03
N GLU A 50 0.52 11.20 -29.56
CA GLU A 50 0.75 12.56 -30.05
C GLU A 50 2.08 13.15 -29.56
N LEU A 51 2.49 12.82 -28.34
CA LEU A 51 3.71 13.31 -27.70
C LEU A 51 4.98 12.79 -28.38
N GLY A 52 5.04 11.52 -28.77
CA GLY A 52 6.26 10.90 -29.32
C GLY A 52 6.92 11.71 -30.44
N PRO A 53 6.20 12.07 -31.53
CA PRO A 53 6.75 12.90 -32.60
C PRO A 53 7.14 14.31 -32.15
N ARG A 54 6.44 14.89 -31.17
CA ARG A 54 6.72 16.24 -30.65
C ARG A 54 7.99 16.25 -29.81
N LEU A 55 8.12 15.28 -28.91
CA LEU A 55 9.32 15.06 -28.11
C LEU A 55 10.52 14.79 -29.01
N GLY A 56 10.38 13.96 -30.04
CA GLY A 56 11.46 13.71 -31.00
C GLY A 56 11.92 14.97 -31.76
N LYS A 57 11.00 15.86 -32.16
CA LYS A 57 11.35 17.16 -32.75
C LYS A 57 12.05 18.07 -31.74
N PHE A 58 11.54 18.11 -30.51
CA PHE A 58 12.08 18.90 -29.43
C PHE A 58 13.52 18.45 -29.10
N LEU A 59 13.76 17.16 -28.88
CA LEU A 59 15.08 16.59 -28.61
C LEU A 59 16.09 16.90 -29.73
N LYS A 60 15.67 16.80 -31.00
CA LYS A 60 16.50 17.18 -32.15
C LYS A 60 16.89 18.67 -32.15
N LYS A 61 16.01 19.57 -31.70
CA LYS A 61 16.33 21.02 -31.55
C LYS A 61 17.51 21.24 -30.60
N TYR A 62 17.68 20.36 -29.61
CA TYR A 62 18.79 20.40 -28.64
C TYR A 62 19.98 19.50 -29.02
N GLY A 63 20.01 18.97 -30.25
CA GLY A 63 21.13 18.18 -30.77
C GLY A 63 21.09 16.70 -30.42
N TYR A 64 19.99 16.18 -29.87
CA TYR A 64 19.81 14.76 -29.60
C TYR A 64 19.04 14.10 -30.75
N ASN A 65 19.76 13.42 -31.64
CA ASN A 65 19.19 12.80 -32.85
C ASN A 65 18.60 11.41 -32.60
N SER A 66 19.02 10.77 -31.50
CA SER A 66 18.62 9.42 -31.12
C SER A 66 18.49 9.29 -29.59
N PRO A 67 17.70 8.31 -29.10
CA PRO A 67 17.65 7.97 -27.68
C PRO A 67 19.02 7.60 -27.10
N GLU A 68 19.92 7.00 -27.90
CA GLU A 68 21.26 6.62 -27.49
C GLU A 68 22.16 7.84 -27.23
N GLU A 69 22.03 8.90 -28.05
CA GLU A 69 22.73 10.16 -27.84
C GLU A 69 22.27 10.85 -26.55
N LEU A 70 20.96 10.81 -26.28
CA LEU A 70 20.40 11.33 -25.03
C LEU A 70 20.92 10.53 -23.82
N ASP A 71 20.86 9.20 -23.87
CA ASP A 71 21.34 8.30 -22.80
C ASP A 71 22.83 8.52 -22.49
N LYS A 72 23.65 8.67 -23.53
CA LYS A 72 25.07 8.98 -23.37
C LYS A 72 25.28 10.30 -22.64
N MET A 73 24.57 11.35 -23.06
CA MET A 73 24.68 12.67 -22.44
C MET A 73 24.23 12.67 -20.98
N VAL A 74 23.15 11.97 -20.65
CA VAL A 74 22.72 11.80 -19.25
C VAL A 74 23.82 11.13 -18.41
N LYS A 75 24.44 10.07 -18.93
CA LYS A 75 25.52 9.35 -18.22
C LYS A 75 26.76 10.22 -18.02
N ASP A 76 27.07 11.08 -18.97
CA ASP A 76 28.20 12.02 -18.89
C ASP A 76 27.92 13.17 -17.91
N THR A 77 26.66 13.60 -17.77
CA THR A 77 26.24 14.68 -16.87
C THR A 77 26.04 14.22 -15.43
N LEU A 78 25.32 13.11 -15.21
CA LEU A 78 24.99 12.62 -13.88
C LEU A 78 26.21 12.02 -13.19
N LYS A 79 26.26 12.16 -11.86
CA LYS A 79 27.35 11.64 -11.02
C LYS A 79 26.79 11.02 -9.74
N GLY A 80 27.59 10.15 -9.12
CA GLY A 80 27.31 9.60 -7.81
C GLY A 80 25.96 8.85 -7.74
N PRO A 81 25.15 9.07 -6.68
CA PRO A 81 23.89 8.36 -6.49
C PRO A 81 22.89 8.52 -7.65
N ALA A 82 22.79 9.71 -8.25
CA ALA A 82 21.84 9.97 -9.34
C ALA A 82 22.17 9.15 -10.60
N LEU A 83 23.45 9.01 -10.94
CA LEU A 83 23.87 8.14 -12.04
C LEU A 83 23.57 6.67 -11.74
N SER A 84 23.80 6.23 -10.50
CA SER A 84 23.48 4.85 -10.09
C SER A 84 21.99 4.56 -10.22
N GLU A 85 21.13 5.47 -9.78
CA GLU A 85 19.67 5.36 -9.92
C GLU A 85 19.26 5.34 -11.40
N TYR A 86 19.83 6.24 -12.22
CA TYR A 86 19.62 6.25 -13.66
C TYR A 86 19.97 4.92 -14.33
N LEU A 87 21.14 4.36 -14.02
CA LEU A 87 21.59 3.10 -14.59
C LEU A 87 20.74 1.91 -14.12
N GLN A 88 20.23 1.95 -12.90
CA GLN A 88 19.31 0.93 -12.40
C GLN A 88 18.00 0.98 -13.19
N VAL A 89 17.37 2.15 -13.26
CA VAL A 89 16.10 2.34 -13.97
C VAL A 89 16.24 2.04 -15.46
N SER A 90 17.31 2.49 -16.10
CA SER A 90 17.58 2.25 -17.53
C SER A 90 17.64 0.76 -17.90
N LYS A 91 18.05 -0.11 -16.96
CA LYS A 91 18.06 -1.57 -17.15
C LYS A 91 16.67 -2.20 -17.03
N GLU A 92 15.79 -1.60 -16.23
CA GLU A 92 14.44 -2.08 -15.98
C GLU A 92 13.41 -1.55 -17.00
N VAL A 93 13.75 -0.47 -17.69
CA VAL A 93 12.92 0.11 -18.75
C VAL A 93 12.88 -0.81 -19.96
N ASP A 94 11.70 -1.34 -20.26
CA ASP A 94 11.40 -1.92 -21.56
C ASP A 94 11.39 -0.80 -22.61
N LYS A 95 12.39 -0.82 -23.50
CA LYS A 95 12.56 0.20 -24.54
C LYS A 95 11.52 0.08 -25.66
N ASP A 96 10.86 -1.08 -25.76
CA ASP A 96 9.80 -1.32 -26.73
C ASP A 96 8.44 -0.78 -26.25
N ASP A 97 8.28 -0.52 -24.95
CA ASP A 97 7.11 0.14 -24.40
C ASP A 97 7.18 1.66 -24.66
N VAL A 98 6.29 2.15 -25.53
CA VAL A 98 6.22 3.56 -25.93
C VAL A 98 5.99 4.50 -24.74
N LEU A 99 5.17 4.12 -23.76
CA LEU A 99 4.96 4.92 -22.55
C LEU A 99 6.26 5.01 -21.79
N VAL A 100 6.83 3.86 -21.41
CA VAL A 100 8.02 3.83 -20.55
C VAL A 100 9.19 4.55 -21.23
N SER A 101 9.40 4.30 -22.53
CA SER A 101 10.44 4.97 -23.33
C SER A 101 10.23 6.49 -23.40
N THR A 102 8.99 6.96 -23.59
CA THR A 102 8.67 8.39 -23.64
C THR A 102 8.91 9.06 -22.29
N ILE A 103 8.43 8.46 -21.20
CA ILE A 103 8.65 8.95 -19.82
C ILE A 103 10.14 9.02 -19.54
N PHE A 104 10.87 7.95 -19.86
CA PHE A 104 12.30 7.86 -19.63
C PHE A 104 13.06 8.93 -20.40
N GLN A 105 12.73 9.19 -21.67
CA GLN A 105 13.34 10.25 -22.47
C GLN A 105 13.09 11.65 -21.90
N ILE A 106 11.86 11.93 -21.42
CA ILE A 106 11.54 13.22 -20.80
C ILE A 106 12.34 13.41 -19.51
N THR A 107 12.34 12.41 -18.63
CA THR A 107 13.11 12.48 -17.38
C THR A 107 14.61 12.60 -17.66
N SER A 108 15.12 11.91 -18.69
CA SER A 108 16.50 11.97 -19.13
C SER A 108 16.89 13.38 -19.57
N PHE A 109 16.07 14.01 -20.41
CA PHE A 109 16.30 15.38 -20.86
C PHE A 109 16.40 16.38 -19.69
N ILE A 110 15.48 16.30 -18.72
CA ILE A 110 15.49 17.15 -17.52
C ILE A 110 16.74 16.91 -16.66
N SER A 111 17.22 15.67 -16.64
CA SER A 111 18.40 15.29 -15.86
C SER A 111 19.67 15.96 -16.38
N ILE A 112 19.75 16.23 -17.69
CA ILE A 112 20.89 16.91 -18.30
C ILE A 112 20.94 18.38 -17.84
N GLY A 113 19.79 19.07 -17.78
CA GLY A 113 19.74 20.47 -17.33
C GLY A 113 19.98 20.61 -15.81
N SER A 114 19.34 19.74 -15.03
CA SER A 114 19.31 19.87 -13.57
C SER A 114 20.43 19.13 -12.83
N GLY A 115 21.05 18.11 -13.44
CA GLY A 115 21.95 17.19 -12.76
C GLY A 115 21.27 16.24 -11.77
N ILE A 116 19.93 16.20 -11.73
CA ILE A 116 19.13 15.33 -10.85
C ILE A 116 18.34 14.35 -11.73
N PHE A 117 18.27 13.08 -11.33
CA PHE A 117 17.45 12.07 -12.00
C PHE A 117 16.23 11.70 -11.17
N PHE A 118 15.06 11.60 -11.81
CA PHE A 118 13.78 11.25 -11.16
C PHE A 118 13.41 9.78 -11.37
N GLY A 119 14.25 8.86 -10.89
CA GLY A 119 14.09 7.43 -11.16
C GLY A 119 12.77 6.85 -10.62
N GLY A 120 12.30 7.35 -9.47
CA GLY A 120 11.00 6.98 -8.93
C GLY A 120 9.82 7.20 -9.91
N LEU A 121 9.86 8.23 -10.76
CA LEU A 121 8.77 8.55 -11.69
C LEU A 121 8.72 7.55 -12.86
N VAL A 122 9.88 7.14 -13.35
CA VAL A 122 10.00 6.13 -14.41
C VAL A 122 9.57 4.76 -13.90
N LEU A 123 10.00 4.36 -12.70
CA LEU A 123 9.59 3.10 -12.08
C LEU A 123 8.08 3.02 -11.88
N LEU A 124 7.43 4.14 -11.53
CA LEU A 124 5.97 4.22 -11.47
C LEU A 124 5.30 4.03 -12.85
N GLY A 125 5.89 4.58 -13.91
CA GLY A 125 5.45 4.34 -15.29
C GLY A 125 5.50 2.86 -15.67
N VAL A 126 6.59 2.17 -15.33
CA VAL A 126 6.78 0.72 -15.54
C VAL A 126 5.76 -0.09 -14.75
N MET A 127 5.56 0.23 -13.46
CA MET A 127 4.66 -0.50 -12.57
C MET A 127 3.19 -0.38 -12.95
N THR A 128 2.78 0.77 -13.49
CA THR A 128 1.38 1.00 -13.89
C THR A 128 0.99 0.38 -15.24
N GLY A 129 1.97 -0.11 -16.02
CA GLY A 129 1.73 -0.80 -17.29
C GLY A 129 1.29 -2.26 -17.14
N GLY A 130 2.12 -3.08 -16.47
CA GLY A 130 1.91 -4.53 -16.37
C GLY A 130 1.33 -4.98 -15.03
N ALA A 131 1.84 -4.45 -13.92
CA ALA A 131 1.46 -4.92 -12.59
C ALA A 131 0.03 -4.47 -12.24
N ALA A 132 -0.33 -3.22 -12.54
CA ALA A 132 -1.70 -2.71 -12.35
C ALA A 132 -2.75 -3.53 -13.14
N LEU A 133 -2.39 -4.02 -14.32
CA LEU A 133 -3.24 -4.95 -15.09
C LEU A 133 -3.36 -6.31 -14.43
N ALA A 134 -2.29 -6.84 -13.82
CA ALA A 134 -2.36 -8.10 -13.10
C ALA A 134 -3.27 -8.00 -11.87
N ALA A 135 -3.21 -6.88 -11.12
CA ALA A 135 -4.14 -6.60 -10.03
C ALA A 135 -5.60 -6.48 -10.52
N ILE A 136 -5.84 -5.74 -11.60
CA ILE A 136 -7.17 -5.62 -12.23
C ILE A 136 -7.63 -6.97 -12.84
N GLY A 137 -6.71 -7.80 -13.31
CA GLY A 137 -6.97 -9.15 -13.83
C GLY A 137 -7.37 -10.11 -12.72
N ALA A 138 -6.70 -10.06 -11.57
CA ALA A 138 -7.05 -10.82 -10.37
C ALA A 138 -8.46 -10.44 -9.86
N VAL A 139 -8.80 -9.15 -9.92
CA VAL A 139 -10.16 -8.65 -9.68
C VAL A 139 -11.19 -9.29 -10.61
N GLY A 140 -10.86 -9.48 -11.90
CA GLY A 140 -11.71 -10.22 -12.84
C GLY A 140 -12.01 -11.66 -12.39
N GLY A 141 -11.04 -12.33 -11.79
CA GLY A 141 -11.20 -13.66 -11.19
C GLY A 141 -12.17 -13.66 -10.00
N ILE A 142 -12.02 -12.70 -9.08
CA ILE A 142 -12.88 -12.56 -7.89
C ILE A 142 -14.33 -12.20 -8.30
N ILE A 143 -14.50 -11.35 -9.32
CA ILE A 143 -15.83 -11.01 -9.86
C ILE A 143 -16.47 -12.21 -10.55
N ALA A 144 -15.71 -13.02 -11.31
CA ALA A 144 -16.23 -14.22 -11.95
C ALA A 144 -16.70 -15.26 -10.91
N ILE A 145 -15.92 -15.44 -9.84
CA ILE A 145 -16.29 -16.28 -8.69
C ILE A 145 -17.59 -15.77 -8.04
N PHE A 146 -17.79 -14.46 -7.95
CA PHE A 146 -19.04 -13.86 -7.48
C PHE A 146 -20.25 -14.16 -8.36
N GLY A 147 -20.08 -14.14 -9.69
CA GLY A 147 -21.15 -14.50 -10.62
C GLY A 147 -21.65 -15.92 -10.39
N VAL A 148 -20.73 -16.84 -10.09
CA VAL A 148 -21.04 -18.22 -9.70
C VAL A 148 -21.74 -18.27 -8.34
N PHE A 149 -21.28 -17.48 -7.37
CA PHE A 149 -21.89 -17.42 -6.05
C PHE A 149 -23.33 -16.87 -6.07
N VAL A 150 -23.62 -15.80 -6.82
CA VAL A 150 -24.99 -15.25 -6.97
C VAL A 150 -25.95 -16.30 -7.54
N ALA A 151 -25.50 -17.11 -8.50
CA ALA A 151 -26.29 -18.21 -9.07
C ALA A 151 -26.47 -19.37 -8.07
N LEU A 152 -25.49 -19.62 -7.20
CA LEU A 152 -25.55 -20.73 -6.24
C LEU A 152 -26.27 -20.39 -4.92
N PHE A 153 -26.44 -19.11 -4.57
CA PHE A 153 -27.13 -18.71 -3.33
C PHE A 153 -28.63 -19.00 -3.31
N GLU A 154 -29.23 -19.43 -4.42
CA GLU A 154 -30.63 -19.86 -4.43
C GLU A 154 -30.84 -21.25 -3.78
N VAL A 155 -29.76 -22.03 -3.54
CA VAL A 155 -29.87 -23.46 -3.16
C VAL A 155 -29.30 -23.80 -1.76
N PHE A 156 -28.59 -22.88 -1.10
CA PHE A 156 -27.83 -23.23 0.13
C PHE A 156 -28.50 -22.90 1.47
N GLU A 157 -28.13 -23.70 2.48
CA GLU A 157 -28.38 -23.48 3.90
C GLU A 157 -27.75 -22.15 4.37
N GLY A 158 -28.51 -21.34 5.13
CA GLY A 158 -28.18 -19.94 5.43
C GLY A 158 -26.84 -19.68 6.15
N GLU A 159 -26.30 -20.67 6.87
CA GLU A 159 -24.98 -20.57 7.51
C GLU A 159 -23.83 -20.54 6.48
N ARG A 160 -23.93 -21.37 5.44
CA ARG A 160 -22.94 -21.40 4.37
C ARG A 160 -22.97 -20.11 3.55
N GLU A 161 -24.17 -19.56 3.30
CA GLU A 161 -24.33 -18.25 2.67
C GLU A 161 -23.63 -17.16 3.48
N ARG A 162 -23.81 -17.14 4.80
CA ARG A 162 -23.15 -16.19 5.70
C ARG A 162 -21.63 -16.25 5.63
N THR A 163 -21.04 -17.45 5.75
CA THR A 163 -19.58 -17.63 5.70
C THR A 163 -19.00 -17.21 4.35
N ASN A 164 -19.66 -17.59 3.25
CA ASN A 164 -19.25 -17.17 1.91
C ASN A 164 -19.33 -15.65 1.74
N MET A 165 -20.39 -15.01 2.22
CA MET A 165 -20.53 -13.55 2.18
C MET A 165 -19.45 -12.82 2.97
N ARG A 166 -19.08 -13.32 4.16
CA ARG A 166 -18.01 -12.74 4.98
C ARG A 166 -16.67 -12.77 4.24
N LYS A 167 -16.31 -13.92 3.70
CA LYS A 167 -15.11 -14.07 2.87
C LYS A 167 -15.15 -13.11 1.68
N CYS A 168 -16.28 -13.06 0.98
CA CYS A 168 -16.52 -12.14 -0.12
C CYS A 168 -16.29 -10.67 0.24
N ILE A 169 -16.85 -10.22 1.36
CA ILE A 169 -16.71 -8.85 1.84
C ILE A 169 -15.25 -8.55 2.17
N ASN A 170 -14.55 -9.50 2.80
CA ASN A 170 -13.13 -9.36 3.11
C ASN A 170 -12.29 -9.21 1.82
N ASP A 171 -12.41 -10.17 0.90
CA ASP A 171 -11.67 -10.19 -0.36
C ASP A 171 -11.94 -8.91 -1.18
N LEU A 172 -13.21 -8.54 -1.36
CA LEU A 172 -13.56 -7.35 -2.13
C LEU A 172 -13.14 -6.04 -1.46
N SER A 173 -13.10 -5.97 -0.13
CA SER A 173 -12.67 -4.76 0.57
C SER A 173 -11.20 -4.46 0.30
N VAL A 174 -10.35 -5.50 0.30
CA VAL A 174 -8.92 -5.38 -0.04
C VAL A 174 -8.76 -4.99 -1.51
N GLU A 175 -9.46 -5.66 -2.42
CA GLU A 175 -9.39 -5.38 -3.85
C GLU A 175 -9.93 -3.98 -4.21
N ARG A 176 -10.93 -3.47 -3.48
CA ARG A 176 -11.43 -2.10 -3.66
C ARG A 176 -10.35 -1.06 -3.36
N VAL A 177 -9.53 -1.27 -2.33
CA VAL A 177 -8.39 -0.41 -2.02
C VAL A 177 -7.36 -0.46 -3.15
N LYS A 178 -6.99 -1.66 -3.62
CA LYS A 178 -6.05 -1.86 -4.73
C LYS A 178 -6.52 -1.17 -6.01
N ALA A 179 -7.76 -1.42 -6.41
CA ALA A 179 -8.36 -0.85 -7.62
C ALA A 179 -8.41 0.68 -7.56
N ARG A 180 -8.78 1.25 -6.40
CA ARG A 180 -8.81 2.70 -6.24
C ARG A 180 -7.41 3.32 -6.25
N ALA A 181 -6.44 2.70 -5.57
CA ALA A 181 -5.04 3.15 -5.60
C ALA A 181 -4.49 3.16 -7.04
N ALA A 182 -4.73 2.09 -7.79
CA ALA A 182 -4.32 1.98 -9.19
C ALA A 182 -4.97 3.05 -10.07
N LEU A 183 -6.25 3.32 -9.89
CA LEU A 183 -6.97 4.39 -10.58
C LEU A 183 -6.36 5.77 -10.32
N GLU A 184 -6.09 6.13 -9.07
CA GLU A 184 -5.49 7.42 -8.73
C GLU A 184 -4.05 7.55 -9.28
N GLY A 185 -3.27 6.47 -9.23
CA GLY A 185 -1.95 6.43 -9.85
C GLY A 185 -2.01 6.67 -11.36
N MET A 186 -2.96 6.03 -12.05
CA MET A 186 -3.17 6.23 -13.48
C MET A 186 -3.63 7.64 -13.83
N LYS A 187 -4.50 8.25 -13.01
CA LYS A 187 -4.91 9.66 -13.15
C LYS A 187 -3.72 10.61 -13.00
N ALA A 188 -2.86 10.40 -12.00
CA ALA A 188 -1.67 11.20 -11.80
C ALA A 188 -0.75 11.16 -13.03
N ILE A 189 -0.53 9.96 -13.59
CA ILE A 189 0.27 9.79 -14.81
C ILE A 189 -0.40 10.47 -16.00
N SER A 190 -1.71 10.26 -16.21
CA SER A 190 -2.44 10.89 -17.31
C SER A 190 -2.37 12.41 -17.25
N ASN A 191 -2.61 13.01 -16.08
CA ASN A 191 -2.52 14.46 -15.87
C ASN A 191 -1.10 14.98 -16.16
N TRP A 192 -0.08 14.23 -15.76
CA TRP A 192 1.31 14.61 -15.99
C TRP A 192 1.69 14.55 -17.48
N VAL A 193 1.25 13.50 -18.18
CA VAL A 193 1.41 13.37 -19.64
C VAL A 193 0.74 14.54 -20.38
N GLU A 194 -0.47 14.96 -19.97
CA GLU A 194 -1.11 16.16 -20.55
C GLU A 194 -0.31 17.44 -20.31
N LYS A 195 0.26 17.61 -19.12
CA LYS A 195 1.10 18.78 -18.80
C LYS A 195 2.36 18.82 -19.64
N ILE A 196 2.98 17.67 -19.89
CA ILE A 196 4.11 17.59 -20.83
C ILE A 196 3.67 17.99 -22.23
N LYS A 197 2.49 17.55 -22.67
CA LYS A 197 1.96 17.93 -23.99
C LYS A 197 1.78 19.44 -24.09
N MET A 198 1.17 20.06 -23.08
CA MET A 198 1.02 21.53 -23.01
C MET A 198 2.39 22.22 -23.02
N TRP A 199 3.35 21.72 -22.26
CA TRP A 199 4.71 22.24 -22.21
C TRP A 199 5.43 22.17 -23.57
N LEU A 200 5.30 21.05 -24.29
CA LEU A 200 5.88 20.90 -25.63
C LEU A 200 5.18 21.75 -26.70
N ASP A 201 3.89 22.07 -26.50
CA ASP A 201 3.09 22.85 -27.45
C ASP A 201 3.33 24.35 -27.35
N GLU A 202 3.80 24.84 -26.20
CA GLU A 202 3.97 26.27 -25.97
C GLU A 202 5.46 26.65 -25.87
N PRO A 203 6.05 27.25 -26.93
CA PRO A 203 7.49 27.55 -26.97
C PRO A 203 7.99 28.36 -25.79
N LEU A 204 7.19 29.33 -25.33
CA LEU A 204 7.51 30.21 -24.19
C LEU A 204 7.60 29.45 -22.86
N ILE A 205 6.89 28.33 -22.73
CA ILE A 205 6.95 27.44 -21.57
C ILE A 205 8.07 26.42 -21.75
N SER A 206 8.25 25.91 -22.98
CA SER A 206 9.29 24.92 -23.32
C SER A 206 10.71 25.39 -23.03
N GLU A 207 10.96 26.70 -23.13
CA GLU A 207 12.26 27.33 -22.91
C GLU A 207 12.48 27.77 -21.44
N ASN A 208 11.49 27.58 -20.56
CA ASN A 208 11.57 27.96 -19.15
C ASN A 208 11.70 26.73 -18.23
N GLU A 209 12.93 26.47 -17.78
CA GLU A 209 13.26 25.33 -16.93
C GLU A 209 12.52 25.32 -15.58
N GLU A 210 12.29 26.49 -14.97
CA GLU A 210 11.57 26.59 -13.69
C GLU A 210 10.10 26.17 -13.83
N ILE A 211 9.45 26.54 -14.94
CA ILE A 211 8.07 26.12 -15.19
C ILE A 211 8.00 24.62 -15.43
N MET A 212 8.95 24.06 -16.20
CA MET A 212 9.07 22.63 -16.42
C MET A 212 9.27 21.87 -15.09
N LYS A 213 10.20 22.32 -14.26
CA LYS A 213 10.47 21.73 -12.95
C LYS A 213 9.22 21.74 -12.07
N LYS A 214 8.52 22.87 -12.00
CA LYS A 214 7.28 23.01 -11.22
C LYS A 214 6.16 22.09 -11.72
N LEU A 215 5.97 21.99 -13.05
CA LEU A 215 4.95 21.13 -13.67
C LEU A 215 5.23 19.65 -13.39
N ILE A 216 6.50 19.26 -13.35
CA ILE A 216 6.93 17.87 -13.26
C ILE A 216 7.08 17.39 -11.81
N GLU A 217 7.67 18.19 -10.93
CA GLU A 217 7.91 17.79 -9.53
C GLU A 217 6.70 18.05 -8.63
N GLY A 218 6.11 19.24 -8.72
CA GLY A 218 5.12 19.69 -7.74
C GLY A 218 3.76 19.03 -7.93
N ASP A 219 3.25 19.11 -9.15
CA ASP A 219 1.88 18.68 -9.40
C ASP A 219 1.74 17.17 -9.49
N PHE A 220 2.68 16.49 -10.16
CA PHE A 220 2.63 15.03 -10.28
C PHE A 220 2.73 14.37 -8.91
N ARG A 221 3.68 14.79 -8.06
CA ARG A 221 3.82 14.23 -6.72
C ARG A 221 2.54 14.40 -5.93
N LYS A 222 1.95 15.60 -5.93
CA LYS A 222 0.69 15.88 -5.22
C LYS A 222 -0.47 15.00 -5.72
N ASP A 223 -0.58 14.78 -7.02
CA ASP A 223 -1.60 13.90 -7.58
C ASP A 223 -1.31 12.43 -7.27
N PHE A 224 -0.05 12.01 -7.35
CA PHE A 224 0.36 10.64 -7.07
C PHE A 224 0.22 10.27 -5.59
N GLU A 225 0.42 11.20 -4.66
CA GLU A 225 0.16 11.00 -3.23
C GLU A 225 -1.27 10.50 -2.99
N LYS A 226 -2.26 10.91 -3.80
CA LYS A 226 -3.65 10.44 -3.68
C LYS A 226 -3.81 8.93 -3.93
N SER A 227 -2.85 8.31 -4.62
CA SER A 227 -2.81 6.86 -4.83
C SER A 227 -2.34 6.07 -3.60
N LYS A 228 -1.70 6.73 -2.63
CA LYS A 228 -1.23 6.05 -1.42
C LYS A 228 -2.40 5.55 -0.60
N LYS A 229 -2.19 4.39 0.04
CA LYS A 229 -3.20 3.67 0.81
C LYS A 229 -3.93 4.55 1.83
N TYR A 230 -3.22 5.42 2.56
CA TYR A 230 -3.84 6.35 3.51
C TYR A 230 -4.93 7.20 2.86
N TRP A 231 -4.63 7.89 1.75
CA TRP A 231 -5.58 8.77 1.07
C TRP A 231 -6.73 7.98 0.44
N VAL A 232 -6.43 6.81 -0.11
CA VAL A 232 -7.44 5.89 -0.64
C VAL A 232 -8.40 5.44 0.47
N LEU A 233 -7.90 5.02 1.63
CA LEU A 233 -8.75 4.59 2.75
C LEU A 233 -9.62 5.74 3.27
N GLN A 234 -9.06 6.95 3.41
CA GLN A 234 -9.85 8.13 3.80
C GLN A 234 -10.97 8.43 2.80
N TYR A 235 -10.66 8.35 1.50
CA TYR A 235 -11.66 8.50 0.44
C TYR A 235 -12.76 7.43 0.54
N LEU A 236 -12.40 6.16 0.66
CA LEU A 236 -13.35 5.05 0.71
C LEU A 236 -14.24 5.11 1.97
N ARG A 237 -13.67 5.43 3.14
CA ARG A 237 -14.42 5.63 4.39
C ARG A 237 -15.44 6.75 4.25
N ARG A 238 -15.05 7.87 3.63
CA ARG A 238 -15.98 8.98 3.36
C ARG A 238 -17.13 8.54 2.45
N ILE A 239 -16.83 7.85 1.36
CA ILE A 239 -17.86 7.35 0.42
C ILE A 239 -18.81 6.35 1.11
N ASP A 240 -18.27 5.46 1.95
CA ASP A 240 -19.10 4.51 2.68
C ASP A 240 -19.99 5.21 3.74
N ALA A 241 -19.47 6.23 4.42
CA ALA A 241 -20.25 7.04 5.36
C ALA A 241 -21.36 7.83 4.65
N GLU A 242 -21.07 8.48 3.53
CA GLU A 242 -22.05 9.21 2.71
C GLU A 242 -23.20 8.31 2.24
N ARG A 243 -22.88 7.05 1.88
CA ARG A 243 -23.86 6.06 1.43
C ARG A 243 -24.54 5.31 2.57
N ARG A 244 -24.14 5.53 3.83
CA ARG A 244 -24.56 4.75 5.00
C ARG A 244 -24.37 3.24 4.76
N ALA A 245 -23.22 2.86 4.21
CA ALA A 245 -22.93 1.48 3.89
C ALA A 245 -22.86 0.61 5.15
N TRP A 246 -23.29 -0.64 5.05
CA TRP A 246 -23.15 -1.61 6.13
C TRP A 246 -21.71 -2.13 6.16
N MET A 247 -20.94 -1.78 7.19
CA MET A 247 -19.49 -2.06 7.27
C MET A 247 -19.09 -2.97 8.44
N ASN A 248 -20.05 -3.56 9.15
CA ASN A 248 -19.79 -4.27 10.41
C ASN A 248 -18.85 -5.46 10.27
N GLU A 249 -18.71 -6.02 9.06
CA GLU A 249 -17.86 -7.17 8.77
C GLU A 249 -16.77 -6.85 7.74
N ASP A 250 -16.58 -5.57 7.44
CA ASP A 250 -15.42 -5.16 6.64
C ASP A 250 -14.15 -5.42 7.44
N PRO A 251 -13.06 -5.89 6.79
CA PRO A 251 -11.79 -6.06 7.47
C PRO A 251 -11.25 -4.69 7.91
N VAL A 252 -10.58 -4.67 9.07
CA VAL A 252 -9.85 -3.49 9.53
C VAL A 252 -8.59 -3.35 8.66
N ILE A 253 -8.69 -2.54 7.62
CA ILE A 253 -7.54 -2.21 6.76
C ILE A 253 -6.84 -0.99 7.37
N THR A 254 -5.71 -1.23 8.05
CA THR A 254 -4.84 -0.17 8.57
C THR A 254 -3.86 0.30 7.47
N ALA A 255 -3.51 1.57 7.49
CA ALA A 255 -2.39 2.09 6.69
C ALA A 255 -1.13 1.92 7.54
N SER A 256 -0.44 0.78 7.42
CA SER A 256 0.88 0.66 8.04
C SER A 256 1.87 1.61 7.36
N SER A 257 2.90 2.04 8.09
CA SER A 257 3.95 2.95 7.60
C SER A 257 4.76 2.37 6.44
N GLU A 258 4.78 1.04 6.28
CA GLU A 258 5.48 0.33 5.20
C GLU A 258 4.75 0.33 3.85
N ASP A 259 3.48 0.76 3.80
CA ASP A 259 2.69 0.93 2.56
C ASP A 259 3.02 2.24 1.80
N SER A 260 4.14 2.88 2.12
CA SER A 260 4.61 4.09 1.45
C SER A 260 5.07 3.87 0.01
N SER A 261 5.27 2.60 -0.40
CA SER A 261 5.67 2.24 -1.76
C SER A 261 4.57 1.44 -2.49
N PHE A 262 4.10 1.98 -3.61
CA PHE A 262 3.14 1.34 -4.52
C PHE A 262 3.62 -0.04 -5.00
N SER A 263 4.93 -0.30 -4.96
CA SER A 263 5.58 -1.57 -5.29
C SER A 263 5.17 -2.75 -4.42
N ASN A 264 4.92 -2.53 -3.12
CA ASN A 264 4.53 -3.61 -2.20
C ASN A 264 3.11 -4.12 -2.48
N PHE A 265 2.26 -3.29 -3.11
CA PHE A 265 0.86 -3.62 -3.38
C PHE A 265 0.65 -4.52 -4.60
N ILE A 266 1.65 -4.61 -5.49
CA ILE A 266 1.50 -5.24 -6.82
C ILE A 266 2.59 -6.29 -7.12
N GLY A 267 3.34 -6.73 -6.10
CA GLY A 267 4.29 -7.83 -6.25
C GLY A 267 3.59 -9.14 -6.63
N PRO A 268 4.13 -9.94 -7.58
CA PRO A 268 3.47 -11.15 -8.10
C PRO A 268 3.43 -12.37 -7.15
N ASN A 269 3.85 -12.24 -5.87
CA ASN A 269 4.11 -13.38 -4.98
C ASN A 269 3.42 -13.29 -3.60
N ASN A 270 2.11 -13.11 -3.52
CA ASN A 270 1.37 -13.35 -2.27
C ASN A 270 0.36 -14.49 -2.48
N LYS A 271 0.79 -15.73 -2.20
CA LYS A 271 0.01 -16.97 -2.42
C LYS A 271 -0.54 -17.61 -1.14
N ASP A 272 -0.31 -17.05 0.04
CA ASP A 272 -0.72 -17.68 1.30
C ASP A 272 -2.05 -17.15 1.84
N TYR A 273 -3.17 -17.62 1.27
CA TYR A 273 -4.47 -17.57 1.95
C TYR A 273 -5.31 -18.80 1.59
N ASP A 274 -4.96 -19.94 2.20
CA ASP A 274 -5.84 -21.09 2.32
C ASP A 274 -5.76 -21.64 3.75
N SER A 275 -6.73 -21.28 4.61
CA SER A 275 -7.19 -22.18 5.67
C SER A 275 -8.55 -21.78 6.27
N VAL A 276 -9.50 -22.70 6.07
CA VAL A 276 -10.64 -23.13 6.88
C VAL A 276 -11.08 -22.26 8.07
N PHE A 277 -12.34 -21.78 8.03
CA PHE A 277 -13.02 -21.16 9.18
C PHE A 277 -14.43 -21.77 9.38
N THR A 278 -14.74 -22.20 10.61
CA THR A 278 -16.08 -22.57 11.09
C THR A 278 -16.62 -21.50 12.04
N PRO A 279 -17.87 -21.01 11.90
CA PRO A 279 -18.34 -19.88 12.68
C PRO A 279 -19.03 -20.31 13.99
N LYS A 280 -18.74 -19.59 15.08
CA LYS A 280 -19.69 -19.43 16.20
C LYS A 280 -19.90 -17.95 16.50
N THR A 281 -21.16 -17.62 16.73
CA THR A 281 -21.73 -16.29 17.00
C THR A 281 -21.58 -15.89 18.46
N VAL A 282 -21.14 -14.66 18.73
CA VAL A 282 -21.46 -13.93 19.97
C VAL A 282 -21.67 -12.43 19.69
N ASP A 283 -22.43 -11.87 20.61
CA ASP A 283 -23.26 -10.68 20.73
C ASP A 283 -22.55 -9.32 20.61
N ALA A 284 -23.27 -8.35 20.05
CA ALA A 284 -22.79 -7.00 19.80
C ALA A 284 -23.46 -6.01 20.77
N SER A 285 -22.96 -5.95 22.01
CA SER A 285 -23.31 -4.88 22.94
C SER A 285 -22.31 -4.73 24.08
N SER A 286 -21.20 -4.02 23.82
CA SER A 286 -20.44 -3.25 24.83
C SER A 286 -19.28 -2.51 24.18
N LEU A 287 -19.49 -1.24 23.82
CA LEU A 287 -18.42 -0.30 23.44
C LEU A 287 -18.36 0.75 24.56
N ALA A 288 -17.39 0.57 25.45
CA ALA A 288 -16.94 1.61 26.37
C ALA A 288 -15.41 1.55 26.47
N THR A 289 -14.80 2.68 26.12
CA THR A 289 -13.45 3.20 26.37
C THR A 289 -12.50 2.38 27.26
N LEU A 290 -11.33 2.05 26.71
CA LEU A 290 -10.11 1.74 27.45
C LEU A 290 -9.16 2.93 27.31
N ASP A 291 -9.27 3.85 28.27
CA ASP A 291 -8.36 4.95 28.53
C ASP A 291 -7.66 4.64 29.86
N MET A 292 -6.40 5.07 30.01
CA MET A 292 -5.46 4.84 31.13
C MET A 292 -4.56 3.59 31.05
N ASN A 293 -3.45 3.71 30.29
CA ASN A 293 -2.07 3.38 30.75
C ASN A 293 -1.01 3.43 29.63
N VAL A 294 -1.40 3.49 28.36
CA VAL A 294 -0.45 3.63 27.22
C VAL A 294 -0.06 5.10 26.99
N THR A 295 -0.91 6.04 27.37
CA THR A 295 -0.72 7.49 27.16
C THR A 295 0.54 8.03 27.88
N ASN A 296 0.86 7.51 29.07
CA ASN A 296 2.06 7.92 29.81
C ASN A 296 3.38 7.47 29.15
N PHE A 297 3.35 6.44 28.30
CA PHE A 297 4.54 5.92 27.61
C PHE A 297 4.85 6.74 26.35
N VAL A 298 3.82 7.12 25.59
CA VAL A 298 3.97 7.86 24.32
C VAL A 298 4.19 9.36 24.54
N ASP A 299 3.57 9.96 25.56
CA ASP A 299 3.72 11.40 25.84
C ASP A 299 5.11 11.77 26.39
N THR A 300 5.82 10.83 27.00
CA THR A 300 7.18 11.06 27.52
C THR A 300 8.24 11.11 26.41
N ILE A 301 7.98 10.50 25.25
CA ILE A 301 8.97 10.34 24.15
C ILE A 301 8.90 11.49 23.13
N ASN A 302 7.78 12.23 23.05
CA ASN A 302 7.52 13.20 21.98
C ASN A 302 7.90 14.66 22.31
N SER A 303 8.70 14.92 23.35
CA SER A 303 9.16 16.27 23.70
C SER A 303 10.48 16.60 22.97
N PRO A 304 10.52 17.57 22.04
CA PRO A 304 11.72 17.87 21.26
C PRO A 304 12.72 18.67 22.11
N GLY A 305 13.80 18.03 22.56
CA GLY A 305 14.92 18.76 23.17
C GLY A 305 15.84 18.00 24.13
N SER A 306 15.52 16.76 24.52
CA SER A 306 16.42 15.91 25.30
C SER A 306 16.46 14.54 24.67
N ALA A 307 17.64 14.05 24.29
CA ALA A 307 17.82 12.68 23.82
C ALA A 307 17.74 11.73 25.03
N LEU A 308 16.56 11.65 25.63
CA LEU A 308 16.29 10.71 26.72
C LEU A 308 16.40 9.31 26.13
N THR A 309 17.37 8.56 26.62
CA THR A 309 17.54 7.17 26.21
C THR A 309 16.80 6.29 27.21
N SER A 310 15.74 5.65 26.74
CA SER A 310 14.98 4.69 27.55
C SER A 310 15.66 3.33 27.46
N LYS A 311 16.08 2.80 28.61
CA LYS A 311 16.64 1.45 28.75
C LYS A 311 15.60 0.54 29.38
N ILE A 312 15.34 -0.60 28.74
CA ILE A 312 14.50 -1.66 29.26
C ILE A 312 15.34 -2.89 29.53
N LYS A 313 15.06 -3.59 30.63
CA LYS A 313 15.62 -4.91 30.90
C LYS A 313 14.49 -5.92 30.82
N VAL A 314 14.61 -6.87 29.90
CA VAL A 314 13.60 -7.91 29.66
C VAL A 314 14.20 -9.29 29.91
N GLU A 315 13.44 -10.16 30.56
CA GLU A 315 13.70 -11.59 30.61
C GLU A 315 12.84 -12.24 29.52
N TYR A 316 13.45 -13.12 28.72
CA TYR A 316 12.74 -13.91 27.72
C TYR A 316 12.78 -15.38 28.10
N ILE A 317 11.66 -16.07 27.85
CA ILE A 317 11.50 -17.50 28.11
C ILE A 317 10.91 -18.14 26.85
N ASP A 318 11.64 -19.06 26.22
CA ASP A 318 11.12 -19.94 25.17
C ASP A 318 11.19 -21.41 25.61
N ASP A 319 10.76 -22.33 24.73
CA ASP A 319 10.71 -23.77 25.07
C ASP A 319 12.11 -24.41 25.23
N LYS A 320 13.18 -23.74 24.80
CA LYS A 320 14.54 -24.30 24.70
C LYS A 320 15.56 -23.59 25.59
N SER A 321 15.27 -22.37 26.00
CA SER A 321 16.21 -21.43 26.60
C SER A 321 15.48 -20.31 27.35
N SER A 322 16.18 -19.74 28.31
CA SER A 322 15.80 -18.47 28.92
C SER A 322 17.02 -17.58 29.06
N GLY A 323 16.80 -16.27 29.05
CA GLY A 323 17.86 -15.29 29.16
C GLY A 323 17.34 -13.90 29.47
N SER A 324 18.26 -12.95 29.63
CA SER A 324 17.93 -11.54 29.86
C SER A 324 18.63 -10.64 28.86
N LEU A 325 17.93 -9.63 28.36
CA LEU A 325 18.46 -8.58 27.51
C LEU A 325 18.28 -7.22 28.19
N GLU A 326 19.31 -6.40 28.15
CA GLU A 326 19.22 -4.97 28.47
C GLU A 326 19.30 -4.21 27.15
N LEU A 327 18.24 -3.46 26.84
CA LEU A 327 17.98 -2.89 25.52
C LEU A 327 17.78 -1.37 25.64
N THR A 328 18.52 -0.61 24.85
CA THR A 328 18.34 0.82 24.65
C THR A 328 17.41 1.03 23.48
N PHE A 329 16.23 1.58 23.74
CA PHE A 329 15.20 1.80 22.74
C PHE A 329 15.68 2.76 21.63
N LEU A 330 15.46 2.38 20.36
CA LEU A 330 15.75 3.23 19.20
C LEU A 330 14.47 3.79 18.59
N SER A 331 13.54 2.90 18.22
CA SER A 331 12.31 3.22 17.53
C SER A 331 11.28 2.11 17.72
N SER A 332 10.00 2.43 17.63
CA SER A 332 8.93 1.43 17.56
C SER A 332 7.96 1.75 16.43
N ASP A 333 7.31 0.71 15.96
CA ASP A 333 6.08 0.78 15.16
C ASP A 333 4.92 0.09 15.92
N GLU A 334 3.81 -0.17 15.24
CA GLU A 334 2.61 -0.77 15.86
C GLU A 334 2.80 -2.23 16.29
N THR A 335 3.76 -2.94 15.71
CA THR A 335 3.94 -4.40 15.87
C THR A 335 5.33 -4.81 16.34
N SER A 336 6.29 -3.89 16.27
CA SER A 336 7.67 -4.15 16.64
C SER A 336 8.35 -2.96 17.30
N CYS A 337 9.40 -3.24 18.06
CA CYS A 337 10.36 -2.23 18.47
C CYS A 337 11.79 -2.64 18.16
N MET A 338 12.59 -1.64 17.82
CA MET A 338 14.02 -1.76 17.57
C MET A 338 14.79 -1.22 18.77
N ALA A 339 15.82 -1.95 19.18
CA ALA A 339 16.67 -1.55 20.28
C ALA A 339 18.12 -1.99 20.09
N LEU A 340 19.04 -1.41 20.85
CA LEU A 340 20.44 -1.83 20.93
C LEU A 340 20.69 -2.56 22.24
N ASP A 341 21.42 -3.67 22.21
CA ASP A 341 21.91 -4.26 23.46
C ASP A 341 23.20 -3.59 23.97
N GLN A 342 23.76 -4.13 25.05
CA GLN A 342 25.00 -3.64 25.67
C GLN A 342 26.26 -3.74 24.78
N ASN A 343 26.21 -4.48 23.66
CA ASN A 343 27.29 -4.62 22.70
C ASN A 343 27.03 -3.80 21.41
N ASP A 344 26.02 -2.92 21.42
CA ASP A 344 25.52 -2.19 20.26
C ASP A 344 24.97 -3.10 19.14
N ASP A 345 24.60 -4.35 19.46
CA ASP A 345 23.89 -5.19 18.50
C ASP A 345 22.45 -4.72 18.36
N LYS A 346 21.97 -4.69 17.11
CA LYS A 346 20.62 -4.24 16.80
C LYS A 346 19.62 -5.38 16.91
N TRP A 347 18.60 -5.19 17.73
CA TRP A 347 17.52 -6.15 17.95
C TRP A 347 16.19 -5.63 17.41
N ILE A 348 15.40 -6.55 16.86
CA ILE A 348 13.96 -6.37 16.62
C ILE A 348 13.23 -7.24 17.63
N ILE A 349 12.28 -6.63 18.35
CA ILE A 349 11.27 -7.31 19.16
C ILE A 349 9.96 -7.18 18.41
N ALA A 350 9.44 -8.26 17.84
CA ALA A 350 8.17 -8.26 17.12
C ALA A 350 7.13 -9.09 17.88
N TYR A 351 5.90 -8.59 17.95
CA TYR A 351 4.79 -9.36 18.50
C TYR A 351 4.39 -10.48 17.53
N GLU A 352 4.38 -11.73 17.99
CA GLU A 352 3.90 -12.86 17.20
C GLU A 352 2.40 -13.04 17.45
N TRP A 353 1.60 -12.84 16.40
CA TRP A 353 0.17 -13.11 16.46
C TRP A 353 -0.08 -14.61 16.64
N GLY A 354 -0.37 -15.02 17.87
CA GLY A 354 -0.85 -16.37 18.17
C GLY A 354 -2.28 -16.56 17.67
N VAL A 355 -2.58 -17.73 17.10
CA VAL A 355 -3.90 -18.18 16.61
C VAL A 355 -4.91 -18.47 17.76
N ASP A 356 -4.64 -17.97 18.98
CA ASP A 356 -5.58 -18.10 20.09
C ASP A 356 -6.64 -17.02 19.98
N ASN A 357 -7.73 -17.33 19.26
CA ASN A 357 -8.90 -16.49 19.01
C ASN A 357 -9.73 -16.14 20.26
N ASN A 358 -9.13 -16.15 21.44
CA ASN A 358 -9.80 -15.94 22.72
C ASN A 358 -8.99 -15.04 23.66
N ILE A 359 -8.30 -14.04 23.10
CA ILE A 359 -7.68 -12.98 23.89
C ILE A 359 -8.79 -11.97 24.21
N ASP A 360 -9.33 -12.08 25.42
CA ASP A 360 -10.25 -11.10 26.02
C ASP A 360 -9.51 -9.76 26.14
N SER A 361 -9.87 -8.79 25.31
CA SER A 361 -9.13 -7.52 25.15
C SER A 361 -9.02 -6.72 26.45
N GLU A 362 -9.87 -7.00 27.44
CA GLU A 362 -9.85 -6.33 28.75
C GLU A 362 -8.83 -6.93 29.74
N LYS A 363 -8.17 -8.07 29.42
CA LYS A 363 -7.27 -8.77 30.37
C LYS A 363 -5.99 -9.33 29.75
N THR A 364 -5.49 -8.76 28.67
CA THR A 364 -4.25 -9.24 28.05
C THR A 364 -3.04 -8.82 28.89
N GLN A 365 -2.63 -9.66 29.84
CA GLN A 365 -1.38 -9.47 30.57
C GLN A 365 -0.22 -9.69 29.60
N LEU A 366 0.82 -8.84 29.64
CA LEU A 366 2.01 -8.93 28.79
C LEU A 366 2.63 -10.33 28.79
N GLU A 367 2.53 -11.05 29.91
CA GLU A 367 3.04 -12.42 30.11
C GLU A 367 2.31 -13.51 29.29
N SER A 368 1.13 -13.18 28.72
CA SER A 368 0.36 -14.07 27.85
C SER A 368 0.71 -13.94 26.36
N LEU A 369 1.40 -12.85 26.00
CA LEU A 369 1.78 -12.56 24.63
C LEU A 369 3.05 -13.31 24.24
N LYS A 370 3.15 -13.65 22.95
CA LYS A 370 4.33 -14.28 22.35
C LYS A 370 5.05 -13.29 21.46
N PHE A 371 6.37 -13.39 21.42
CA PHE A 371 7.24 -12.46 20.73
C PHE A 371 8.34 -13.20 19.99
N MET A 372 8.81 -12.55 18.93
CA MET A 372 10.03 -12.89 18.20
C MET A 372 11.10 -11.87 18.57
N LEU A 373 12.26 -12.34 19.01
CA LEU A 373 13.46 -11.52 19.18
C LEU A 373 14.45 -11.89 18.08
N LYS A 374 14.86 -10.91 17.28
CA LYS A 374 15.85 -11.11 16.22
C LYS A 374 17.02 -10.15 16.37
N ASN A 375 18.22 -10.70 16.57
CA ASN A 375 19.46 -9.95 16.50
C ASN A 375 19.86 -9.81 15.02
N LEU A 376 19.83 -8.59 14.51
CA LEU A 376 20.16 -8.27 13.12
C LEU A 376 21.66 -8.31 12.82
N THR A 377 22.52 -8.24 13.84
CA THR A 377 23.97 -8.27 13.66
C THR A 377 24.46 -9.70 13.39
N ASN A 378 24.09 -10.65 14.24
CA ASN A 378 24.56 -12.03 14.16
C ASN A 378 23.53 -13.01 13.57
N GLY A 379 22.30 -12.54 13.30
CA GLY A 379 21.24 -13.33 12.71
C GLY A 379 20.55 -14.30 13.67
N MET A 380 20.82 -14.23 14.98
CA MET A 380 20.15 -15.05 15.98
C MET A 380 18.66 -14.69 16.07
N VAL A 381 17.81 -15.73 16.12
CA VAL A 381 16.35 -15.60 16.19
C VAL A 381 15.85 -16.44 17.37
N ILE A 382 15.01 -15.83 18.20
CA ILE A 382 14.32 -16.45 19.33
C ILE A 382 12.82 -16.22 19.09
N ASP A 383 12.18 -17.21 18.48
CA ASP A 383 10.75 -17.18 18.15
C ASP A 383 9.89 -17.70 19.31
N ASN A 384 8.61 -17.35 19.32
CA ASN A 384 7.60 -17.92 20.23
C ASN A 384 7.96 -17.75 21.72
N CYS A 385 8.68 -16.68 22.08
CA CYS A 385 9.12 -16.42 23.44
C CYS A 385 8.15 -15.52 24.22
N LYS A 386 8.11 -15.66 25.54
CA LYS A 386 7.41 -14.75 26.43
C LYS A 386 8.37 -13.72 26.99
N LEU A 387 7.94 -12.47 27.06
CA LEU A 387 8.74 -11.38 27.63
C LEU A 387 8.21 -10.99 29.00
N LYS A 388 9.12 -10.84 29.96
CA LYS A 388 8.86 -10.28 31.28
C LYS A 388 9.73 -9.05 31.48
N LEU A 389 9.09 -7.89 31.63
CA LEU A 389 9.80 -6.64 31.90
C LEU A 389 10.33 -6.64 33.34
N LEU A 390 11.66 -6.57 33.50
CA LEU A 390 12.33 -6.55 34.80
C LEU A 390 12.51 -5.12 35.33
N SER A 391 12.92 -4.19 34.47
CA SER A 391 13.10 -2.78 34.84
C SER A 391 13.01 -1.87 33.63
N HIS A 392 12.65 -0.60 33.86
CA HIS A 392 12.64 0.46 32.86
C HIS A 392 13.28 1.72 33.48
N THR A 393 14.29 2.27 32.81
CA THR A 393 15.00 3.47 33.24
C THR A 393 14.97 4.49 32.10
N ILE A 394 14.53 5.72 32.40
CA ILE A 394 14.58 6.85 31.47
C ILE A 394 15.77 7.71 31.91
N SER A 395 16.79 7.80 31.05
CA SER A 395 18.09 8.44 31.34
C SER A 395 18.19 9.82 30.73
#